data_AF-A0A317GSB4-F1
#
_entry.id   AF-A0A317GSB4-F1
#
_cell.length_a   1.000
_cell.length_b   1.000
_cell.length_c   1.000
_cell.angle_alpha   90.00
_cell.angle_beta   90.00
_cell.angle_gamma   90.00
#
_symmetry.space_group_name_H-M   'P 1'
#
loop_
_entity.id
_entity.type
_entity.pdbx_description
1 polymer ?
#
loop_
_entity_poly.entity_id
_entity_poly.type
_entity_poly.pdbx_seq_one_letter_code
_entity_poly.pdbx_strand_id
1 'polypeptide(L)'
;MRSTKMSRYRLIGRVSRAVAPTLMALGLGIGSSLFVVGQVAAQHKANENDMEVPTNDMKVVEEGKAKFAQRCSFCHGQDGHGAKGPCLSCGKFHYCGNTNMEIYATIAGGINNRALGGTMGAFGTTMSQEEILSVVTFLRWEEKRRIAAGEIPDPAKEGEDSMPVFPKN
;
A
#
# COMPACT_ATOMS: atom_id res chain seq x y z
N MET A 1 -49.92 -9.49 22.77
CA MET A 1 -50.52 -10.82 23.00
C MET A 1 -49.85 -11.83 22.07
N ARG A 2 -49.38 -12.96 22.63
CA ARG A 2 -48.86 -14.19 21.98
C ARG A 2 -47.51 -14.02 21.26
N SER A 3 -46.49 -14.88 21.38
CA SER A 3 -46.31 -16.23 21.97
C SER A 3 -44.79 -16.46 22.03
N THR A 4 -44.16 -16.59 23.19
CA THR A 4 -43.70 -17.84 23.85
C THR A 4 -42.86 -18.86 23.06
N LYS A 5 -41.71 -19.21 23.68
CA LYS A 5 -40.92 -20.46 23.70
C LYS A 5 -40.01 -20.75 22.49
N MET A 6 -38.68 -20.79 22.67
CA MET A 6 -37.82 -21.81 23.32
C MET A 6 -37.87 -23.20 22.65
N SER A 7 -36.68 -23.83 22.59
CA SER A 7 -36.36 -25.23 22.25
C SER A 7 -35.87 -25.39 20.80
N ARG A 8 -34.70 -25.98 20.52
CA ARG A 8 -34.24 -27.28 21.02
C ARG A 8 -32.71 -27.42 21.03
N TYR A 9 -32.25 -28.05 22.11
CA TYR A 9 -30.98 -28.74 22.32
C TYR A 9 -30.77 -29.89 21.32
N ARG A 10 -29.55 -30.07 20.83
CA ARG A 10 -28.94 -31.36 20.39
C ARG A 10 -27.46 -31.27 20.84
N LEU A 11 -27.06 -31.73 22.01
CA LEU A 11 -26.87 -33.13 22.45
C LEU A 11 -26.10 -33.98 21.42
N ILE A 12 -24.81 -34.16 21.76
CA ILE A 12 -23.98 -35.37 21.74
C ILE A 12 -23.68 -36.08 20.40
N GLY A 13 -22.38 -36.14 20.11
CA GLY A 13 -21.77 -37.02 19.12
C GLY A 13 -20.28 -37.19 19.39
N ARG A 14 -19.91 -37.55 20.62
CA ARG A 14 -18.54 -37.96 20.98
C ARG A 14 -18.37 -39.41 20.53
N VAL A 15 -17.64 -39.65 19.44
CA VAL A 15 -17.15 -40.99 19.11
C VAL A 15 -15.68 -41.05 19.46
N SER A 16 -15.38 -41.92 20.42
CA SER A 16 -14.07 -42.17 20.96
C SER A 16 -13.29 -43.15 20.08
N ARG A 17 -12.00 -42.84 19.89
CA ARG A 17 -10.83 -43.72 19.86
C ARG A 17 -10.85 -44.98 19.01
N ALA A 18 -9.92 -45.03 18.05
CA ALA A 18 -9.08 -46.20 17.87
C ALA A 18 -7.61 -45.74 17.77
N VAL A 19 -6.81 -46.19 18.73
CA VAL A 19 -5.35 -46.13 18.72
C VAL A 19 -4.90 -47.52 18.28
N ALA A 20 -4.06 -47.62 17.26
CA ALA A 20 -3.30 -48.83 16.96
C ALA A 20 -1.89 -48.45 16.46
N PRO A 21 -0.87 -49.27 16.76
CA PRO A 21 0.48 -48.79 16.97
C PRO A 21 1.42 -49.04 15.77
N THR A 22 2.39 -48.13 15.64
CA THR A 22 3.76 -48.30 15.11
C THR A 22 4.02 -49.36 14.04
N LEU A 23 4.26 -48.90 12.81
CA LEU A 23 5.35 -49.41 11.98
C LEU A 23 6.39 -48.30 11.84
N MET A 24 7.49 -48.45 12.58
CA MET A 24 8.74 -47.73 12.35
C MET A 24 9.23 -48.06 10.94
N ALA A 25 8.97 -47.19 9.98
CA ALA A 25 9.79 -47.11 8.78
C ALA A 25 10.91 -46.11 9.08
N LEU A 26 12.12 -46.61 9.32
CA LEU A 26 13.36 -45.84 9.18
C LEU A 26 13.51 -45.45 7.70
N GLY A 27 12.78 -44.41 7.30
CA GLY A 27 13.12 -43.62 6.13
C GLY A 27 14.03 -42.51 6.60
N LEU A 28 15.29 -42.55 6.19
CA LEU A 28 16.18 -41.39 6.13
C LEU A 28 15.57 -40.38 5.14
N GLY A 29 14.46 -39.76 5.53
CA GLY A 29 13.88 -38.61 4.88
C GLY A 29 14.73 -37.42 5.31
N ILE A 30 15.77 -37.16 4.53
CA ILE A 30 16.36 -35.84 4.30
C ILE A 30 15.39 -34.76 4.79
N GLY A 31 15.72 -34.17 5.93
CA GLY A 31 14.93 -33.11 6.55
C GLY A 31 14.73 -32.05 5.49
N SER A 32 13.51 -31.98 4.95
CA SER A 32 13.14 -30.93 4.01
C SER A 32 13.25 -29.64 4.79
N SER A 33 14.33 -28.92 4.54
CA SER A 33 14.61 -27.62 5.07
C SER A 33 13.37 -26.75 4.86
N LEU A 34 12.63 -26.48 5.92
CA LEU A 34 11.72 -25.35 5.97
C LEU A 34 12.61 -24.10 6.01
N PHE A 35 13.15 -23.73 4.85
CA PHE A 35 13.57 -22.36 4.61
C PHE A 35 12.29 -21.52 4.62
N VAL A 36 11.89 -21.07 5.80
CA VAL A 36 11.01 -19.91 5.92
C VAL A 36 11.87 -18.73 5.49
N VAL A 37 11.88 -18.45 4.18
CA VAL A 37 12.36 -17.16 3.67
C VAL A 37 11.39 -16.14 4.26
N GLY A 38 11.81 -15.46 5.34
CA GLY A 38 11.10 -14.31 5.86
C GLY A 38 10.88 -13.33 4.71
N GLN A 39 9.61 -13.05 4.40
CA GLN A 39 9.23 -12.13 3.35
C GLN A 39 9.94 -10.79 3.58
N VAL A 40 10.85 -10.45 2.66
CA VAL A 40 11.45 -9.13 2.60
C VAL A 40 10.33 -8.17 2.21
N ALA A 41 9.90 -7.31 3.13
CA ALA A 41 8.86 -6.31 2.90
C ALA A 41 9.41 -5.21 1.99
N ALA A 42 9.33 -5.45 0.69
CA ALA A 42 9.74 -4.55 -0.36
C ALA A 42 8.78 -4.82 -1.55
N GLN A 43 7.86 -3.88 -1.84
CA GLN A 43 6.59 -4.23 -2.51
C GLN A 43 6.05 -3.22 -3.53
N HIS A 44 6.76 -2.12 -3.84
CA HIS A 44 6.54 -1.32 -5.04
C HIS A 44 7.82 -0.53 -5.40
N LYS A 45 8.20 -0.57 -6.67
CA LYS A 45 9.23 0.26 -7.30
C LYS A 45 8.67 0.80 -8.61
N ALA A 46 8.83 2.10 -8.88
CA ALA A 46 8.39 2.65 -10.17
C ALA A 46 9.31 2.22 -11.32
N ASN A 47 10.60 2.00 -11.05
CA ASN A 47 11.58 1.42 -11.97
C ASN A 47 12.69 0.68 -11.19
N GLU A 48 13.63 0.06 -11.90
CA GLU A 48 14.71 -0.73 -11.28
C GLU A 48 15.65 0.08 -10.37
N ASN A 49 15.77 1.39 -10.56
CA ASN A 49 16.64 2.29 -9.81
C ASN A 49 15.90 3.09 -8.72
N ASP A 50 14.59 2.90 -8.58
CA ASP A 50 13.77 3.61 -7.61
C ASP A 50 13.89 3.03 -6.20
N MET A 51 13.63 3.87 -5.19
CA MET A 51 13.46 3.41 -3.81
C MET A 51 12.23 2.49 -3.73
N GLU A 52 12.34 1.45 -2.92
CA GLU A 52 11.25 0.51 -2.71
C GLU A 52 10.39 0.88 -1.52
N VAL A 53 9.07 0.70 -1.64
CA VAL A 53 8.11 0.97 -0.56
C VAL A 53 7.28 -0.28 -0.21
N PRO A 54 6.95 -0.53 1.08
CA PRO A 54 6.34 -1.78 1.54
C PRO A 54 4.80 -1.78 1.39
N THR A 55 4.28 -1.80 0.16
CA THR A 55 2.82 -1.71 -0.10
C THR A 55 1.97 -2.88 0.41
N ASN A 56 2.50 -4.06 0.72
CA ASN A 56 1.71 -5.13 1.36
C ASN A 56 1.91 -5.19 2.89
N ASP A 57 2.69 -4.28 3.48
CA ASP A 57 2.64 -4.05 4.93
C ASP A 57 1.47 -3.13 5.26
N MET A 58 0.32 -3.74 5.55
CA MET A 58 -0.91 -3.02 5.86
C MET A 58 -0.78 -2.11 7.09
N LYS A 59 0.18 -2.35 8.00
CA LYS A 59 0.39 -1.43 9.11
C LYS A 59 0.94 -0.09 8.59
N VAL A 60 1.92 -0.13 7.69
CA VAL A 60 2.52 1.06 7.08
C VAL A 60 1.52 1.77 6.16
N VAL A 61 0.72 1.02 5.40
CA VAL A 61 -0.36 1.58 4.56
C VAL A 61 -1.36 2.34 5.44
N GLU A 62 -1.78 1.78 6.56
CA GLU A 62 -2.82 2.36 7.40
C GLU A 62 -2.29 3.60 8.15
N GLU A 63 -1.04 3.56 8.60
CA GLU A 63 -0.33 4.72 9.12
C GLU A 63 -0.25 5.84 8.07
N GLY A 64 0.16 5.49 6.85
CA GLY A 64 0.20 6.40 5.71
C GLY A 64 -1.14 7.02 5.39
N LYS A 65 -2.21 6.21 5.37
CA LYS A 65 -3.59 6.65 5.15
C LYS A 65 -4.02 7.66 6.22
N ALA A 66 -3.74 7.38 7.49
CA ALA A 66 -4.07 8.29 8.58
C ALA A 66 -3.33 9.63 8.46
N LYS A 67 -2.02 9.60 8.13
CA LYS A 67 -1.23 10.81 7.92
C LYS A 67 -1.71 11.60 6.70
N PHE A 68 -2.02 10.91 5.61
CA PHE A 68 -2.59 11.52 4.41
C PHE A 68 -3.91 12.21 4.70
N ALA A 69 -4.81 11.55 5.43
CA ALA A 69 -6.09 12.13 5.84
C ALA A 69 -5.91 13.41 6.67
N GLN A 70 -4.92 13.45 7.57
CA GLN A 70 -4.65 14.59 8.44
C GLN A 70 -3.96 15.77 7.75
N ARG A 71 -3.11 15.51 6.75
CA ARG A 71 -2.15 16.50 6.23
C ARG A 71 -2.35 16.85 4.75
N CYS A 72 -2.88 15.93 3.96
CA CYS A 72 -2.87 16.02 2.49
C CYS A 72 -4.29 16.14 1.91
N SER A 73 -5.27 15.48 2.53
CA SER A 73 -6.62 15.31 2.00
C SER A 73 -7.37 16.63 1.73
N PHE A 74 -7.09 17.67 2.51
CA PHE A 74 -7.74 18.98 2.35
C PHE A 74 -7.54 19.57 0.95
N CYS A 75 -6.35 19.35 0.37
CA CYS A 75 -6.03 19.80 -0.98
C CYS A 75 -6.23 18.70 -2.01
N HIS A 76 -5.78 17.48 -1.72
CA HIS A 76 -5.72 16.38 -2.69
C HIS A 76 -6.94 15.45 -2.65
N GLY A 77 -7.98 15.80 -1.91
CA GLY A 77 -9.19 14.99 -1.78
C GLY A 77 -8.99 13.76 -0.89
N GLN A 78 -10.10 13.08 -0.60
CA GLN A 78 -10.07 11.81 0.13
C GLN A 78 -9.26 10.79 -0.69
N ASP A 79 -8.38 10.04 -0.01
CA ASP A 79 -7.54 8.99 -0.61
C ASP A 79 -6.72 9.44 -1.84
N GLY A 80 -6.48 10.75 -1.98
CA GLY A 80 -5.66 11.32 -3.06
C GLY A 80 -6.36 11.38 -4.42
N HIS A 81 -7.70 11.33 -4.46
CA HIS A 81 -8.46 11.37 -5.71
C HIS A 81 -8.40 12.72 -6.47
N GLY A 82 -7.81 13.75 -5.87
CA GLY A 82 -7.78 15.11 -6.39
C GLY A 82 -8.96 15.94 -5.90
N ALA A 83 -8.70 17.23 -5.67
CA ALA A 83 -9.72 18.22 -5.34
C ALA A 83 -9.25 19.61 -5.77
N LYS A 84 -8.70 20.39 -4.82
CA LYS A 84 -8.04 21.67 -5.13
C LYS A 84 -6.66 21.44 -5.74
N GLY A 85 -5.97 20.41 -5.27
CA GLY A 85 -4.71 19.90 -5.81
C GLY A 85 -4.93 18.71 -6.74
N PRO A 86 -3.89 18.29 -7.47
CA PRO A 86 -3.96 17.17 -8.41
C PRO A 86 -4.29 15.85 -7.71
N CYS A 87 -4.77 14.89 -8.50
CA CYS A 87 -4.90 13.52 -8.06
C CYS A 87 -3.52 12.89 -7.82
N LEU A 88 -3.32 12.30 -6.64
CA LEU A 88 -2.07 11.65 -6.23
C LEU A 88 -2.14 10.11 -6.28
N SER A 89 -3.33 9.54 -6.45
CA SER A 89 -3.53 8.09 -6.62
C SER A 89 -3.96 7.71 -8.03
N CYS A 90 -3.85 8.62 -9.00
CA CYS A 90 -4.23 8.39 -10.41
C CYS A 90 -3.07 7.88 -11.28
N GLY A 91 -1.93 7.54 -10.69
CA GLY A 91 -0.76 7.02 -11.38
C GLY A 91 0.01 8.01 -12.27
N LYS A 92 -0.39 9.28 -12.26
CA LYS A 92 0.29 10.37 -12.98
C LYS A 92 0.60 11.50 -12.00
N PHE A 93 1.88 11.81 -11.82
CA PHE A 93 2.35 12.92 -11.00
C PHE A 93 2.78 14.06 -11.92
N HIS A 94 2.17 15.23 -11.72
CA HIS A 94 2.33 16.37 -12.63
C HIS A 94 3.52 17.25 -12.29
N TYR A 95 3.89 17.35 -11.01
CA TYR A 95 4.88 18.34 -10.54
C TYR A 95 6.28 17.76 -10.34
N CYS A 96 6.36 16.44 -10.30
CA CYS A 96 7.58 15.68 -10.11
C CYS A 96 7.54 14.46 -11.03
N GLY A 97 8.67 13.78 -11.16
CA GLY A 97 8.64 12.46 -11.80
C GLY A 97 7.86 11.44 -10.96
N ASN A 98 7.63 10.27 -11.54
CA ASN A 98 6.77 9.25 -10.95
C ASN A 98 7.57 8.21 -10.14
N THR A 99 8.80 8.50 -9.71
CA THR A 99 9.53 7.59 -8.80
C THR A 99 9.12 7.83 -7.35
N ASN A 100 9.18 6.78 -6.52
CA ASN A 100 8.91 6.89 -5.09
C ASN A 100 9.84 7.92 -4.43
N MET A 101 11.10 8.01 -4.86
CA MET A 101 12.03 9.04 -4.38
C MET A 101 11.62 10.46 -4.78
N GLU A 102 11.16 10.68 -6.01
CA GLU A 102 10.70 11.99 -6.45
C GLU A 102 9.44 12.44 -5.70
N ILE A 103 8.51 11.51 -5.44
CA ILE A 103 7.32 11.77 -4.62
C ILE A 103 7.74 12.12 -3.18
N TYR A 104 8.62 11.32 -2.58
CA TYR A 104 9.16 11.56 -1.24
C TYR A 104 9.82 12.95 -1.15
N ALA A 105 10.71 13.26 -2.09
CA ALA A 105 11.42 14.53 -2.14
C ALA A 105 10.46 15.72 -2.31
N THR A 106 9.40 15.54 -3.09
CA THR A 106 8.37 16.57 -3.30
C THR A 106 7.55 16.81 -2.04
N ILE A 107 7.22 15.78 -1.27
CA ILE A 107 6.53 15.95 0.03
C ILE A 107 7.49 16.60 1.04
N ALA A 108 8.73 16.13 1.12
CA ALA A 108 9.71 16.64 2.07
C ALA A 108 10.07 18.11 1.80
N GLY A 109 10.36 18.46 0.54
CA GLY A 109 10.83 19.78 0.12
C GLY A 109 9.74 20.75 -0.34
N GLY A 110 8.53 20.26 -0.61
CA GLY A 110 7.45 21.05 -1.19
C GLY A 110 7.70 21.42 -2.67
N ILE A 111 6.76 22.15 -3.25
CA ILE A 111 6.90 22.72 -4.60
C ILE A 111 7.40 24.15 -4.45
N ASN A 112 8.71 24.34 -4.60
CA ASN A 112 9.39 25.63 -4.55
C ASN A 112 9.43 26.35 -5.91
N ASN A 113 9.18 25.64 -7.02
CA ASN A 113 9.12 26.25 -8.34
C ASN A 113 7.73 26.84 -8.65
N ARG A 114 7.59 28.14 -8.39
CA ARG A 114 6.38 28.93 -8.69
C ARG A 114 6.00 28.90 -10.17
N ALA A 115 6.95 28.70 -11.09
CA ALA A 115 6.69 28.67 -12.53
C ALA A 115 5.83 27.45 -12.94
N LEU A 116 5.84 26.39 -12.14
CA LEU A 116 4.96 25.23 -12.33
C LEU A 116 3.55 25.46 -11.77
N GLY A 117 3.34 26.52 -10.97
CA GLY A 117 2.05 26.87 -10.37
C GLY A 117 1.71 26.12 -9.08
N GLY A 118 2.61 25.28 -8.56
CA GLY A 118 2.39 24.55 -7.32
C GLY A 118 2.58 25.42 -6.08
N THR A 119 1.67 25.31 -5.10
CA THR A 119 1.72 26.01 -3.81
C THR A 119 1.92 25.06 -2.62
N MET A 120 2.32 23.81 -2.88
CA MET A 120 2.46 22.80 -1.83
C MET A 120 3.70 23.12 -0.97
N GLY A 121 3.49 23.39 0.32
CA GLY A 121 4.58 23.65 1.26
C GLY A 121 5.42 22.41 1.55
N ALA A 122 6.60 22.61 2.14
CA ALA A 122 7.49 21.55 2.58
C ALA A 122 6.96 20.88 3.86
N PHE A 123 6.99 19.54 3.92
CA PHE A 123 6.57 18.79 5.11
C PHE A 123 7.74 18.22 5.91
N GLY A 124 8.96 18.18 5.35
CA GLY A 124 10.13 17.54 5.96
C GLY A 124 10.59 18.14 7.30
N THR A 125 10.11 19.33 7.67
CA THR A 125 10.36 19.95 8.98
C THR A 125 9.28 19.62 10.03
N THR A 126 8.15 19.03 9.61
CA THR A 126 6.98 18.78 10.47
C THR A 126 6.50 17.33 10.45
N MET A 127 7.09 16.50 9.58
CA MET A 127 6.85 15.07 9.48
C MET A 127 8.19 14.35 9.44
N SER A 128 8.29 13.22 10.13
CA SER A 128 9.49 12.38 10.08
C SER A 128 9.64 11.73 8.70
N GLN A 129 10.85 11.23 8.42
CA GLN A 129 11.13 10.54 7.15
C GLN A 129 10.22 9.31 6.99
N GLU A 130 10.00 8.57 8.08
CA GLU A 130 9.15 7.39 8.13
C GLU A 130 7.67 7.75 7.91
N GLU A 131 7.21 8.89 8.44
CA GLU A 131 5.85 9.38 8.20
C GLU A 131 5.62 9.80 6.75
N ILE A 132 6.62 10.39 6.10
CA ILE A 132 6.53 10.71 4.67
C ILE A 132 6.54 9.41 3.84
N LEU A 133 7.42 8.46 4.20
CA LEU A 133 7.49 7.15 3.56
C LEU A 133 6.18 6.36 3.67
N SER A 134 5.50 6.40 4.82
CA SER A 134 4.20 5.75 4.98
C SER A 134 3.15 6.39 4.08
N VAL A 135 3.14 7.72 3.93
CA VAL A 135 2.28 8.41 2.96
C VAL A 135 2.55 7.96 1.53
N VAL A 136 3.82 7.91 1.11
CA VAL A 136 4.18 7.41 -0.24
C VAL A 136 3.71 5.96 -0.42
N THR A 137 3.90 5.12 0.59
CA THR A 137 3.45 3.73 0.60
C THR A 137 1.93 3.63 0.42
N PHE A 138 1.16 4.44 1.15
CA PHE A 138 -0.28 4.52 1.00
C PHE A 138 -0.71 4.95 -0.41
N LEU A 139 -0.07 5.98 -0.99
CA LEU A 139 -0.40 6.43 -2.34
C LEU A 139 -0.22 5.32 -3.38
N ARG A 140 0.86 4.54 -3.28
CA ARG A 140 1.12 3.40 -4.17
C ARG A 140 0.17 2.23 -3.93
N TRP A 141 -0.19 1.97 -2.68
CA TRP A 141 -1.20 0.97 -2.36
C TRP A 141 -2.57 1.33 -2.95
N GLU A 142 -2.97 2.60 -2.80
CA GLU A 142 -4.25 3.09 -3.31
C GLU A 142 -4.27 3.11 -4.85
N GLU A 143 -3.19 3.59 -5.49
CA GLU A 143 -3.02 3.50 -6.94
C GLU A 143 -3.19 2.05 -7.45
N LYS A 144 -2.49 1.08 -6.84
CA LYS A 144 -2.62 -0.34 -7.19
C LYS A 144 -4.04 -0.86 -7.02
N ARG A 145 -4.73 -0.47 -5.94
CA ARG A 145 -6.14 -0.82 -5.70
C ARG A 145 -7.03 -0.26 -6.82
N ARG A 146 -6.84 1.00 -7.20
CA ARG A 146 -7.63 1.69 -8.23
C ARG A 146 -7.40 1.13 -9.63
N ILE A 147 -6.16 0.77 -9.96
CA ILE A 147 -5.83 0.04 -11.20
C ILE A 147 -6.54 -1.31 -11.22
N ALA A 148 -6.46 -2.08 -10.13
CA ALA A 148 -7.12 -3.38 -10.03
C ALA A 148 -8.65 -3.28 -10.12
N ALA A 149 -9.23 -2.18 -9.65
CA ALA A 149 -10.66 -1.88 -9.76
C ALA A 149 -11.07 -1.31 -11.13
N GLY A 150 -10.12 -0.99 -12.02
CA GLY A 150 -10.38 -0.35 -13.32
C GLY A 150 -10.83 1.11 -13.21
N GLU A 151 -10.58 1.76 -12.07
CA GLU A 151 -10.92 3.17 -11.85
C GLU A 151 -9.97 4.12 -12.59
N ILE A 152 -8.73 3.67 -12.84
CA ILE A 152 -7.67 4.42 -13.51
C ILE A 152 -6.88 3.52 -14.45
N PRO A 153 -6.27 4.06 -15.52
CA PRO A 153 -5.35 3.30 -16.36
C PRO A 153 -4.06 2.95 -15.61
N ASP A 154 -3.41 1.88 -16.05
CA ASP A 154 -2.12 1.44 -15.51
C ASP A 154 -0.98 2.27 -16.12
N PRO A 155 -0.31 3.14 -15.36
CA PRO A 155 0.73 4.01 -15.89
C PRO A 155 1.97 3.24 -16.37
N ALA A 156 2.19 2.00 -15.90
CA ALA A 156 3.29 1.16 -16.40
C ALA A 156 3.02 0.64 -17.83
N LYS A 157 1.77 0.66 -18.29
CA LYS A 157 1.38 0.21 -19.65
C LYS A 157 1.33 1.33 -20.67
N GLU A 158 1.30 2.60 -20.24
CA GLU A 158 1.16 3.74 -21.14
C GLU A 158 2.50 4.30 -21.68
N GLY A 159 3.64 3.73 -21.27
CA GLY A 159 4.98 4.17 -21.70
C GLY A 159 5.43 5.48 -21.02
N GLU A 160 6.75 5.70 -20.89
CA GLU A 160 7.33 6.87 -20.20
C GLU A 160 6.80 8.22 -20.72
N ASP A 161 6.46 8.29 -22.02
CA ASP A 161 5.97 9.49 -22.71
C ASP A 161 4.58 9.97 -22.25
N SER A 162 3.82 9.11 -21.55
CA SER A 162 2.47 9.42 -21.05
C SER A 162 2.45 10.01 -19.64
N MET A 163 3.61 10.02 -18.96
CA MET A 163 3.78 10.66 -17.68
C MET A 163 4.11 12.13 -17.94
N PRO A 164 3.25 13.08 -17.55
CA PRO A 164 3.57 14.50 -17.69
C PRO A 164 4.63 14.88 -16.65
N VAL A 165 5.86 14.42 -16.87
CA VAL A 165 7.05 14.96 -16.24
C VAL A 165 7.32 16.24 -17.00
N PHE A 166 7.03 17.40 -16.41
CA PHE A 166 7.52 18.65 -16.99
C PHE A 166 9.02 18.49 -17.28
N PRO A 167 9.50 18.96 -18.45
CA PRO A 167 10.88 18.76 -18.84
C PRO A 167 11.80 19.19 -17.71
N LYS A 168 12.70 18.29 -17.32
CA LYS A 168 13.81 18.60 -16.42
C LYS A 168 14.70 19.60 -17.18
N ASN A 169 14.48 20.90 -16.95
CA ASN A 169 15.34 21.95 -17.48
C ASN A 169 16.78 21.74 -17.02
#